data_AF-A0A841ZPP3-F1
#
_entry.id   AF-A0A841ZPP3-F1
#
_cell.length_a   1.000
_cell.length_b   1.000
_cell.length_c   1.000
_cell.angle_alpha   90.00
_cell.angle_beta   90.00
_cell.angle_gamma   90.00
#
_symmetry.space_group_name_H-M   'P 1'
#
loop_
_entity.id
_entity.type
_entity.pdbx_description
1 polymer ?
#
loop_
_entity_poly.entity_id
_entity_poly.type
_entity_poly.pdbx_seq_one_letter_code
_entity_poly.pdbx_strand_id
1 'polypeptide(L)' 'MTVTEFTKRFNERKKHVQLMINAIAEVSEYKIYELVEMSDKEIESIYQVKVIEECHN' A
#
# COMPACT_ATOMS: atom_id res chain seq x y z
N MET A 1 -4.45 21.14 14.82
CA MET A 1 -3.48 20.37 14.01
C MET A 1 -2.54 21.36 13.39
N THR A 2 -1.26 21.29 13.74
CA THR A 2 -0.23 22.17 13.19
C THR A 2 0.20 21.66 11.81
N VAL A 3 0.74 22.53 10.96
CA VAL A 3 1.26 22.16 9.63
C VAL A 3 2.31 21.03 9.75
N THR A 4 3.12 21.06 10.81
CA THR A 4 4.13 20.03 11.11
C THR A 4 3.52 18.65 11.38
N GLU A 5 2.42 18.59 12.14
CA GLU A 5 1.70 17.34 12.42
C GLU A 5 1.05 16.76 11.16
N PHE A 6 0.49 17.62 10.31
CA PHE A 6 -0.10 17.21 9.04
C PHE A 6 0.95 16.59 8.10
N THR A 7 2.07 17.29 7.90
CA THR A 7 3.17 16.80 7.05
C THR A 7 3.73 15.47 7.54
N LYS A 8 3.87 15.31 8.86
CA LYS A 8 4.33 14.05 9.45
C LYS A 8 3.37 12.89 9.10
N ARG A 9 2.07 13.06 9.35
CA ARG A 9 1.05 12.03 9.04
C ARG A 9 0.99 11.70 7.55
N PHE A 10 1.13 12.71 6.69
CA PHE A 10 1.15 12.52 5.25
C PHE A 10 2.34 11.66 4.80
N ASN A 11 3.55 11.95 5.30
CA ASN A 11 4.75 11.18 4.98
C ASN A 11 4.68 9.75 5.52
N GLU A 12 4.15 9.56 6.73
CA GLU A 12 3.93 8.23 7.32
C GLU A 12 2.97 7.40 6.46
N ARG A 13 1.83 7.99 6.04
CA ARG A 13 0.88 7.34 5.14
C ARG A 13 1.53 6.93 3.82
N LYS A 14 2.28 7.82 3.18
CA LYS A 14 2.99 7.51 1.92
C LYS A 14 3.96 6.34 2.09
N LYS A 15 4.67 6.27 3.22
CA LYS A 15 5.56 5.15 3.54
C LYS A 15 4.79 3.84 3.69
N HIS A 16 3.64 3.85 4.35
CA HIS A 16 2.79 2.67 4.50
C HIS A 16 2.27 2.14 3.17
N VAL A 17 1.77 3.02 2.30
CA VAL A 17 1.30 2.65 0.96
C VAL A 17 2.43 2.02 0.15
N GLN A 18 3.64 2.60 0.20
CA GLN A 18 4.79 2.03 -0.50
C GLN A 18 5.16 0.61 -0.01
N LEU A 19 5.05 0.35 1.30
CA LEU A 19 5.28 -0.99 1.84
C LEU A 19 4.24 -2.00 1.33
N MET A 20 2.96 -1.60 1.25
CA MET A 20 1.90 -2.44 0.69
C MET A 20 2.14 -2.73 -0.80
N ILE A 21 2.52 -1.72 -1.59
CA ILE A 21 2.87 -1.89 -3.01
C ILE A 21 3.98 -2.93 -3.17
N ASN A 22 5.06 -2.82 -2.39
CA ASN A 22 6.17 -3.76 -2.47
C ASN A 22 5.72 -5.18 -2.11
N ALA A 23 4.94 -5.34 -1.04
CA ALA A 23 4.43 -6.64 -0.62
C ALA A 23 3.51 -7.27 -1.67
N ILE A 24 2.61 -6.49 -2.28
CA ILE A 24 1.75 -6.97 -3.37
C ILE A 24 2.61 -7.42 -4.56
N ALA A 25 3.61 -6.63 -4.96
CA ALA A 25 4.48 -6.96 -6.08
C ALA A 25 5.34 -8.22 -5.85
N GLU A 26 5.66 -8.55 -4.60
CA GLU A 26 6.40 -9.78 -4.25
C GLU A 26 5.57 -11.05 -4.39
N VAL A 27 4.25 -10.97 -4.16
CA VAL A 27 3.35 -12.14 -4.09
C VAL A 27 2.32 -12.20 -5.22
N SER A 28 2.42 -11.31 -6.19
CA SER A 28 1.47 -11.25 -7.32
C SER A 28 2.15 -10.88 -8.63
N GLU A 29 1.41 -10.97 -9.72
CA GLU A 29 1.89 -10.61 -11.06
C GLU A 29 1.80 -9.09 -11.35
N TYR A 30 1.27 -8.30 -10.41
CA TYR A 30 1.18 -6.85 -10.58
C TYR A 30 2.56 -6.22 -10.69
N LYS A 31 2.76 -5.37 -11.70
CA LYS A 31 4.00 -4.61 -11.83
C LYS A 31 3.93 -3.35 -10.98
N ILE A 32 5.08 -2.93 -10.45
CA ILE A 32 5.18 -1.76 -9.57
C ILE A 32 4.57 -0.50 -10.21
N TYR A 33 4.76 -0.27 -11.52
CA TYR A 33 4.20 0.92 -12.17
C TYR A 33 2.66 0.91 -12.18
N GLU A 34 2.04 -0.26 -12.27
CA GLU A 34 0.58 -0.42 -12.28
C GLU A 34 0.02 -0.08 -10.89
N LEU A 35 0.72 -0.51 -9.84
CA LEU A 35 0.35 -0.24 -8.45
C LEU A 35 0.55 1.25 -8.08
N VAL A 36 1.59 1.91 -8.60
CA VAL A 36 1.86 3.33 -8.30
C VAL A 36 0.82 4.27 -8.93
N GLU A 37 0.13 3.84 -10.00
CA GLU A 37 -0.96 4.58 -10.62
C GLU A 37 -2.31 4.41 -9.89
N MET A 38 -2.42 3.45 -8.97
CA MET A 38 -3.64 3.21 -8.20
C MET A 38 -3.78 4.18 -7.03
N SER A 39 -5.02 4.38 -6.57
CA SER A 39 -5.28 5.11 -5.34
C SER A 39 -4.86 4.30 -4.11
N ASP A 40 -4.50 5.00 -3.02
CA ASP A 40 -4.16 4.35 -1.74
C ASP A 40 -5.21 3.33 -1.28
N LYS A 41 -6.50 3.61 -1.52
CA LYS A 41 -7.61 2.73 -1.13
C LYS A 41 -7.64 1.43 -1.95
N GLU A 42 -7.31 1.50 -3.23
CA GLU A 42 -7.20 0.32 -4.09
C GLU A 42 -6.02 -0.54 -3.64
N ILE A 43 -4.87 0.09 -3.34
CA ILE A 43 -3.70 -0.60 -2.79
C ILE A 43 -4.02 -1.30 -1.47
N GLU A 44 -4.68 -0.61 -0.54
CA GLU A 44 -5.11 -1.18 0.74
C GLU A 44 -6.04 -2.40 0.53
N SER A 45 -7.00 -2.31 -0.39
CA SER A 45 -7.94 -3.39 -0.68
C SER A 45 -7.23 -4.62 -1.27
N ILE A 46 -6.32 -4.42 -2.24
CA ILE A 46 -5.56 -5.52 -2.85
C ILE A 46 -4.66 -6.17 -1.81
N TYR A 47 -3.98 -5.37 -1.00
CA TYR A 47 -3.12 -5.87 0.07
C TYR A 47 -3.88 -6.76 1.06
N GLN A 48 -5.07 -6.32 1.51
CA GLN A 48 -5.91 -7.11 2.41
C GLN A 48 -6.32 -8.46 1.81
N VAL A 49 -6.74 -8.46 0.54
CA VAL A 49 -7.11 -9.70 -0.17
C VAL A 49 -5.91 -10.65 -0.24
N LYS A 50 -4.73 -10.13 -0.63
CA LYS A 50 -3.51 -10.94 -0.74
C LYS A 50 -3.07 -11.52 0.61
N VAL A 51 -3.12 -10.74 1.68
CA VAL A 51 -2.84 -11.25 3.03
C VAL A 51 -3.79 -12.39 3.43
N ILE A 52 -5.09 -12.27 3.11
CA ILE A 52 -6.07 -13.33 3.41
C ILE A 52 -5.79 -14.59 2.58
N GLU A 53 -5.46 -14.45 1.29
CA GLU A 53 -5.10 -15.57 0.41
C GLU A 53 -3.87 -16.32 0.94
N GLU A 54 -2.80 -15.60 1.30
CA GLU A 54 -1.57 -16.19 1.85
C GLU A 54 -1.75 -16.83 3.22
N CYS A 55 -2.70 -16.35 4.04
CA CYS A 55 -2.99 -16.93 5.36
C CYS A 55 -3.85 -18.20 5.29
N HIS A 56 -4.52 -18.45 4.17
CA HIS A 56 -5.36 -19.64 3.97
C HIS A 56 -4.68 -20.75 3.14
N ASN A 57 -3.48 -20.49 2.62
CA ASN A 57 -2.59 -21.48 1.99
C ASN A 57 -1.62 -22.08 3.02
#